data_AF-A0A956CMT5-F1
#
_entry.id   AF-A0A956CMT5-F1
#
_cell.length_a   1.000
_cell.length_b   1.000
_cell.length_c   1.000
_cell.angle_alpha   90.00
_cell.angle_beta   90.00
_cell.angle_gamma   90.00
#
_symmetry.space_group_name_H-M   'P 1'
#
loop_
_entity.id
_entity.type
_entity.pdbx_description
1 polymer ?
#
loop_
_entity_poly.entity_id
_entity_poly.type
_entity_poly.pdbx_seq_one_letter_code
_entity_poly.pdbx_strand_id
1 'polypeptide(L)'
;MDWSTSRVLSALVPPPGVRKAGLRGSPGSIRGAGIGEHLAALLLLVLLGLAAAGCGNDNGSGGSSFDAGPSPRIESGWPEANEWSWNGLWQPNFPLEDLLDDQYNDGHKGSDGMPTPILPPGEWDYTPDNAELANWRNFHGNIGNWVSISDSMARPFGWRLDPIQPGAVDYQGPAAYFEGSGGVDWLSLGAAGQVHSFGDGNLRGGPDVLVFDRSYALDFRTGSSDAPGQSDDDLVVMGCKNRPDGSFGIDTTTIHTGPGHDWVFARNISRTAVDLGNGASGRTDSLDNGDGDDLVVLGGNTHDFRVYGGKGDDTAVWFIDENVQTERWLGPNFFGGGGAGDALFGDDGTDRLVLAIPTDTQLVTTTPTPAGGLLTKQTDGGFIVDEPTVGDPFAVYCVECGEGPGGRRTVIFEYNSANGKIETGYFYVTAFEEIQVGLGDGARVYRIDDVNGTIEPLPNATPTTVPALPGAFCDGSTSP
;
A
#
# COMPACT_ATOMS: atom_id res chain seq x y z
N MET A 1 34.92 22.99 -15.42
CA MET A 1 36.09 22.11 -15.28
C MET A 1 35.74 20.82 -15.99
N ASP A 2 36.58 20.42 -16.93
CA ASP A 2 36.31 19.41 -17.95
C ASP A 2 36.91 18.07 -17.50
N TRP A 3 36.11 17.01 -17.38
CA TRP A 3 36.59 15.63 -17.22
C TRP A 3 35.74 14.70 -18.07
N SER A 4 36.40 14.09 -19.06
CA SER A 4 35.87 13.07 -19.94
C SER A 4 36.54 11.73 -19.67
N THR A 5 35.80 10.66 -19.97
CA THR A 5 36.21 9.28 -20.32
C THR A 5 36.70 8.32 -19.21
N SER A 6 35.92 7.24 -18.95
CA SER A 6 36.01 5.94 -19.67
C SER A 6 35.72 4.75 -18.72
N ARG A 7 34.73 3.90 -19.03
CA ARG A 7 34.96 2.57 -19.66
C ARG A 7 33.66 1.76 -19.77
N VAL A 8 33.47 1.29 -20.99
CA VAL A 8 32.48 0.33 -21.49
C VAL A 8 32.98 -1.10 -21.23
N LEU A 9 32.08 -2.00 -20.87
CA LEU A 9 32.26 -3.45 -21.10
C LEU A 9 30.91 -4.06 -21.49
N SER A 10 30.82 -4.43 -22.77
CA SER A 10 29.70 -5.11 -23.40
C SER A 10 30.00 -6.61 -23.52
N ALA A 11 29.02 -7.43 -23.19
CA ALA A 11 28.85 -8.83 -23.62
C ALA A 11 27.43 -9.24 -23.16
N LEU A 12 26.57 -9.98 -23.85
CA LEU A 12 26.53 -10.61 -25.17
C LEU A 12 25.05 -11.09 -25.26
N VAL A 13 24.25 -10.56 -26.19
CA VAL A 13 22.87 -11.02 -26.45
C VAL A 13 22.89 -12.03 -27.60
N PRO A 14 22.24 -13.21 -27.50
CA PRO A 14 21.89 -14.01 -28.67
C PRO A 14 20.48 -13.65 -29.19
N PRO A 15 20.24 -13.74 -30.51
CA PRO A 15 19.04 -13.22 -31.17
C PRO A 15 17.84 -14.20 -31.11
N PRO A 16 16.61 -13.72 -31.43
CA PRO A 16 15.39 -14.51 -31.31
C PRO A 16 15.03 -15.27 -32.60
N GLY A 17 14.38 -16.43 -32.44
CA GLY A 17 13.52 -17.01 -33.47
C GLY A 17 13.49 -18.53 -33.55
N VAL A 18 12.31 -19.11 -33.29
CA VAL A 18 11.50 -19.95 -34.22
C VAL A 18 10.70 -21.02 -33.46
N ARG A 19 9.40 -21.01 -33.73
CA ARG A 19 8.33 -21.96 -33.35
C ARG A 19 8.68 -23.43 -33.68
N LYS A 20 8.23 -24.38 -32.85
CA LYS A 20 7.25 -25.43 -33.21
C LYS A 20 6.97 -26.40 -32.06
N ALA A 21 5.69 -26.54 -31.74
CA ALA A 21 5.12 -27.66 -31.01
C ALA A 21 4.98 -28.89 -31.93
N GLY A 22 5.04 -30.08 -31.32
CA GLY A 22 4.47 -31.32 -31.84
C GLY A 22 5.48 -32.42 -32.17
N LEU A 23 5.56 -33.48 -31.35
CA LEU A 23 4.94 -34.79 -31.64
C LEU A 23 5.38 -35.89 -30.66
N ARG A 24 4.43 -36.83 -30.49
CA ARG A 24 4.40 -38.07 -29.72
C ARG A 24 5.59 -39.03 -29.93
N GLY A 25 5.87 -39.85 -28.93
CA GLY A 25 6.52 -41.16 -29.09
C GLY A 25 6.89 -41.85 -27.76
N SER A 26 6.16 -42.90 -27.39
CA SER A 26 6.37 -43.81 -26.25
C SER A 26 7.60 -44.75 -26.42
N PRO A 27 7.75 -45.83 -25.62
CA PRO A 27 8.59 -45.92 -24.42
C PRO A 27 9.81 -46.85 -24.60
N GLY A 28 10.90 -46.58 -23.87
CA GLY A 28 12.13 -47.37 -23.93
C GLY A 28 12.61 -47.80 -22.55
N SER A 29 12.29 -49.04 -22.18
CA SER A 29 12.84 -49.77 -21.04
C SER A 29 14.36 -49.93 -21.17
N ILE A 30 15.13 -49.54 -20.14
CA ILE A 30 16.45 -50.11 -19.87
C ILE A 30 16.54 -50.41 -18.37
N ARG A 31 16.68 -51.70 -18.06
CA ARG A 31 17.13 -52.25 -16.78
C ARG A 31 18.60 -51.92 -16.56
N GLY A 32 19.02 -51.64 -15.33
CA GLY A 32 20.43 -51.72 -14.98
C GLY A 32 20.81 -51.11 -13.64
N ALA A 33 20.70 -51.93 -12.58
CA ALA A 33 21.63 -52.08 -11.45
C ALA A 33 22.30 -50.86 -10.78
N GLY A 34 22.20 -50.81 -9.45
CA GLY A 34 23.10 -50.06 -8.57
C GLY A 34 22.45 -49.56 -7.29
N ILE A 35 21.97 -50.45 -6.42
CA ILE A 35 22.42 -50.57 -5.02
C ILE A 35 23.59 -49.62 -4.67
N GLY A 36 23.28 -48.58 -3.91
CA GLY A 36 24.24 -47.67 -3.28
C GLY A 36 23.55 -46.99 -2.10
N GLU A 37 24.01 -47.32 -0.90
CA GLU A 37 23.45 -46.98 0.40
C GLU A 37 23.57 -45.48 0.72
N HIS A 38 22.51 -44.87 1.26
CA HIS A 38 22.57 -43.57 1.95
C HIS A 38 21.99 -43.72 3.37
N LEU A 39 22.87 -44.00 4.33
CA LEU A 39 22.82 -43.56 5.74
C LEU A 39 23.63 -42.24 5.80
N ALA A 40 23.39 -41.21 6.61
CA ALA A 40 22.66 -41.00 7.86
C ALA A 40 22.36 -39.47 7.93
N ALA A 41 21.16 -39.01 8.28
CA ALA A 41 20.68 -38.74 9.65
C ALA A 41 21.54 -37.74 10.45
N LEU A 42 21.10 -36.47 10.41
CA LEU A 42 20.78 -35.58 11.54
C LEU A 42 21.26 -36.03 12.94
N LEU A 43 22.08 -35.22 13.62
CA LEU A 43 22.00 -35.12 15.08
C LEU A 43 22.43 -33.74 15.64
N LEU A 44 21.48 -33.21 16.40
CA LEU A 44 21.46 -32.11 17.34
C LEU A 44 22.66 -32.11 18.33
N LEU A 45 23.20 -30.93 18.66
CA LEU A 45 23.91 -30.73 19.93
C LEU A 45 23.56 -29.36 20.55
N VAL A 46 22.85 -29.44 21.67
CA VAL A 46 22.55 -28.36 22.63
C VAL A 46 23.17 -28.76 23.97
N LEU A 47 23.50 -27.74 24.79
CA LEU A 47 24.04 -27.74 26.17
C LEU A 47 25.55 -27.43 26.20
N LEU A 48 26.10 -26.57 27.07
CA LEU A 48 25.64 -25.95 28.33
C LEU A 48 26.67 -24.84 28.67
N GLY A 49 26.25 -23.73 29.29
CA GLY A 49 27.19 -22.72 29.80
C GLY A 49 26.51 -21.63 30.62
N LEU A 50 26.21 -21.94 31.88
CA LEU A 50 25.59 -21.06 32.88
C LEU A 50 26.64 -20.29 33.69
N ALA A 51 26.28 -19.05 34.00
CA ALA A 51 26.62 -18.24 35.20
C ALA A 51 28.00 -17.57 35.33
N ALA A 52 27.97 -16.22 35.38
CA ALA A 52 28.56 -15.46 36.48
C ALA A 52 27.89 -14.08 36.63
N ALA A 53 27.56 -13.75 37.88
CA ALA A 53 26.93 -12.52 38.33
C ALA A 53 27.88 -11.32 38.32
N GLY A 54 27.31 -10.12 38.22
CA GLY A 54 27.99 -8.85 38.50
C GLY A 54 27.01 -7.70 38.70
N CYS A 55 26.71 -7.39 39.98
CA CYS A 55 26.12 -6.12 40.38
C CYS A 55 27.16 -5.00 40.30
N GLY A 56 26.78 -3.79 39.88
CA GLY A 56 27.60 -2.60 40.09
C GLY A 56 27.24 -1.34 39.28
N ASN A 57 26.37 -0.51 39.88
CA ASN A 57 26.25 0.96 39.85
C ASN A 57 26.42 1.79 38.55
N ASP A 58 25.34 2.51 38.25
CA ASP A 58 25.22 3.96 37.94
C ASP A 58 26.50 4.78 37.68
N ASN A 59 26.57 5.36 36.48
CA ASN A 59 26.82 6.80 36.26
C ASN A 59 26.54 7.17 34.80
N GLY A 60 25.75 8.23 34.61
CA GLY A 60 25.05 8.54 33.36
C GLY A 60 25.75 9.43 32.32
N SER A 61 24.89 10.23 31.65
CA SER A 61 25.08 11.06 30.44
C SER A 61 25.13 10.28 29.12
N GLY A 62 24.38 10.62 28.07
CA GLY A 62 23.35 11.62 27.90
C GLY A 62 22.48 11.19 26.72
N GLY A 63 21.23 10.81 26.99
CA GLY A 63 20.23 10.69 25.94
C GLY A 63 19.78 12.10 25.62
N SER A 64 20.13 12.61 24.44
CA SER A 64 19.49 13.80 23.90
C SER A 64 18.01 13.48 23.73
N SER A 65 17.18 13.99 24.62
CA SER A 65 15.74 14.09 24.37
C SER A 65 15.61 14.94 23.11
N PHE A 66 15.15 14.33 22.02
CA PHE A 66 14.64 15.08 20.90
C PHE A 66 13.47 15.90 21.45
N ASP A 67 13.70 17.20 21.60
CA ASP A 67 12.64 18.19 21.81
C ASP A 67 11.89 18.30 20.48
N ALA A 68 11.16 17.24 20.14
CA ALA A 68 10.09 17.32 19.17
C ALA A 68 9.07 18.26 19.83
N GLY A 69 8.76 19.37 19.16
CA GLY A 69 7.70 20.27 19.61
C GLY A 69 6.41 19.49 19.88
N PRO A 70 5.44 20.09 20.58
CA PRO A 70 4.17 19.42 20.86
C PRO A 70 3.63 18.81 19.57
N SER A 71 3.45 17.48 19.55
CA SER A 71 2.86 16.78 18.41
C SER A 71 1.58 17.53 18.03
N PRO A 72 1.39 17.89 16.75
CA PRO A 72 0.20 18.60 16.32
C PRO A 72 -1.03 17.86 16.84
N ARG A 73 -1.96 18.60 17.46
CA ARG A 73 -3.20 18.02 17.99
C ARG A 73 -3.96 17.40 16.82
N ILE A 74 -4.11 16.08 16.87
CA ILE A 74 -4.94 15.36 15.93
C ILE A 74 -6.38 15.41 16.44
N GLU A 75 -7.28 16.04 15.69
CA GLU A 75 -8.71 16.10 16.02
C GLU A 75 -9.45 14.86 15.51
N SER A 76 -10.67 14.60 16.02
CA SER A 76 -11.52 13.49 15.58
C SER A 76 -12.07 13.76 14.18
N GLY A 77 -11.26 13.45 13.16
CA GLY A 77 -11.61 13.57 11.73
C GLY A 77 -12.16 12.29 11.10
N TRP A 78 -12.42 11.24 11.88
CA TRP A 78 -12.94 9.97 11.37
C TRP A 78 -14.43 10.09 10.97
N PRO A 79 -14.85 9.50 9.83
CA PRO A 79 -16.26 9.39 9.49
C PRO A 79 -17.02 8.52 10.50
N GLU A 80 -18.34 8.70 10.56
CA GLU A 80 -19.20 7.88 11.41
C GLU A 80 -19.52 6.56 10.68
N ALA A 81 -19.01 5.45 11.21
CA ALA A 81 -19.31 4.12 10.70
C ALA A 81 -20.82 3.79 10.80
N ASN A 82 -21.29 2.90 9.92
CA ASN A 82 -22.61 2.28 10.04
C ASN A 82 -22.47 0.75 10.25
N GLU A 83 -23.58 0.01 10.23
CA GLU A 83 -23.57 -1.44 10.43
C GLU A 83 -22.82 -2.22 9.33
N TRP A 84 -22.72 -1.65 8.13
CA TRP A 84 -22.21 -2.30 6.93
C TRP A 84 -20.85 -1.74 6.47
N SER A 85 -20.44 -0.52 6.86
CA SER A 85 -19.16 0.06 6.41
C SER A 85 -18.47 0.91 7.46
N TRP A 86 -17.14 1.02 7.34
CA TRP A 86 -16.29 1.77 8.27
C TRP A 86 -16.51 3.29 8.19
N ASN A 87 -17.04 3.80 7.08
CA ASN A 87 -17.29 5.22 6.84
C ASN A 87 -18.78 5.61 6.85
N GLY A 88 -19.68 4.64 6.94
CA GLY A 88 -21.12 4.86 6.96
C GLY A 88 -21.81 5.12 5.61
N LEU A 89 -21.09 5.07 4.49
CA LEU A 89 -21.63 5.42 3.17
C LEU A 89 -22.32 4.25 2.46
N TRP A 90 -21.86 3.03 2.66
CA TRP A 90 -22.41 1.87 1.95
C TRP A 90 -23.72 1.35 2.56
N GLN A 91 -24.66 1.00 1.69
CA GLN A 91 -25.96 0.40 2.05
C GLN A 91 -26.25 -0.78 1.12
N PRO A 92 -26.07 -2.04 1.57
CA PRO A 92 -26.21 -3.21 0.72
C PRO A 92 -27.67 -3.48 0.31
N ASN A 93 -27.85 -3.88 -0.95
CA ASN A 93 -29.11 -4.41 -1.47
C ASN A 93 -29.11 -5.93 -1.36
N PHE A 94 -29.90 -6.49 -0.44
CA PHE A 94 -29.92 -7.93 -0.20
C PHE A 94 -30.85 -8.71 -1.16
N PRO A 95 -30.51 -9.97 -1.50
CA PRO A 95 -29.26 -10.67 -1.15
C PRO A 95 -28.07 -10.11 -1.96
N LEU A 96 -26.88 -10.09 -1.36
CA LEU A 96 -25.66 -9.74 -2.07
C LEU A 96 -25.28 -10.85 -3.04
N GLU A 97 -24.94 -10.45 -4.27
CA GLU A 97 -24.35 -11.34 -5.26
C GLU A 97 -22.90 -11.67 -4.85
N ASP A 98 -22.40 -12.84 -5.26
CA ASP A 98 -21.01 -13.28 -5.03
C ASP A 98 -20.52 -13.20 -3.58
N LEU A 99 -21.43 -13.27 -2.60
CA LEU A 99 -21.08 -13.29 -1.18
C LEU A 99 -20.61 -14.68 -0.73
N LEU A 100 -21.12 -15.76 -1.33
CA LEU A 100 -20.84 -17.13 -0.89
C LEU A 100 -20.14 -17.92 -1.99
N ASP A 101 -19.34 -18.91 -1.58
CA ASP A 101 -18.73 -19.86 -2.51
C ASP A 101 -19.79 -20.62 -3.34
N ASP A 102 -19.51 -20.87 -4.61
CA ASP A 102 -20.44 -21.60 -5.49
C ASP A 102 -20.73 -23.04 -5.02
N GLN A 103 -19.73 -23.70 -4.42
CA GLN A 103 -19.82 -25.09 -4.00
C GLN A 103 -20.17 -25.21 -2.51
N TYR A 104 -19.55 -24.39 -1.66
CA TYR A 104 -19.62 -24.47 -0.20
C TYR A 104 -20.48 -23.33 0.41
N ASN A 105 -21.61 -22.98 -0.22
CA ASN A 105 -22.53 -21.92 0.27
C ASN A 105 -23.58 -22.36 1.30
N ASP A 106 -23.90 -23.64 1.41
CA ASP A 106 -25.10 -24.10 2.13
C ASP A 106 -24.83 -25.06 3.29
N GLY A 107 -23.56 -25.40 3.54
CA GLY A 107 -23.17 -26.37 4.56
C GLY A 107 -23.74 -27.77 4.31
N HIS A 108 -23.94 -28.15 3.05
CA HIS A 108 -24.37 -29.49 2.66
C HIS A 108 -23.47 -30.59 3.25
N LYS A 109 -23.95 -31.84 3.23
CA LYS A 109 -23.14 -32.95 3.73
C LYS A 109 -22.05 -33.33 2.73
N GLY A 110 -20.81 -33.34 3.19
CA GLY A 110 -19.66 -33.86 2.45
C GLY A 110 -19.71 -35.38 2.27
N SER A 111 -18.69 -35.90 1.58
CA SER A 111 -18.56 -37.33 1.27
C SER A 111 -18.40 -38.22 2.53
N ASP A 112 -17.97 -37.63 3.65
CA ASP A 112 -17.86 -38.27 4.97
C ASP A 112 -19.18 -38.21 5.79
N GLY A 113 -20.22 -37.56 5.26
CA GLY A 113 -21.53 -37.41 5.90
C GLY A 113 -21.62 -36.26 6.92
N MET A 114 -20.56 -35.48 7.11
CA MET A 114 -20.54 -34.29 7.96
C MET A 114 -20.91 -33.03 7.17
N PRO A 115 -21.55 -32.02 7.79
CA PRO A 115 -21.77 -30.72 7.13
C PRO A 115 -20.43 -30.08 6.73
N THR A 116 -20.36 -29.55 5.52
CA THR A 116 -19.26 -28.71 5.06
C THR A 116 -19.32 -27.35 5.75
N PRO A 117 -18.19 -26.62 5.86
CA PRO A 117 -18.22 -25.21 6.24
C PRO A 117 -18.95 -24.38 5.17
N ILE A 118 -19.57 -23.27 5.59
CA ILE A 118 -20.02 -22.22 4.67
C ILE A 118 -18.84 -21.29 4.45
N LEU A 119 -18.45 -21.08 3.19
CA LEU A 119 -17.21 -20.40 2.83
C LEU A 119 -17.45 -19.17 1.93
N PRO A 120 -16.55 -18.16 1.98
CA PRO A 120 -16.51 -17.09 0.98
C PRO A 120 -16.10 -17.62 -0.40
N PRO A 121 -16.17 -16.81 -1.47
CA PRO A 121 -15.57 -17.18 -2.76
C PRO A 121 -14.08 -17.56 -2.63
N GLY A 122 -13.71 -18.70 -3.22
CA GLY A 122 -12.31 -19.12 -3.31
C GLY A 122 -12.12 -20.55 -3.82
N GLU A 123 -10.87 -20.93 -4.09
CA GLU A 123 -10.51 -22.30 -4.48
C GLU A 123 -10.27 -23.16 -3.22
N TRP A 124 -11.35 -23.60 -2.58
CA TRP A 124 -11.27 -24.37 -1.31
C TRP A 124 -10.82 -25.82 -1.46
N ASP A 125 -10.79 -26.30 -2.70
CA ASP A 125 -10.30 -27.62 -3.08
C ASP A 125 -8.98 -27.54 -3.85
N TYR A 126 -8.14 -28.57 -3.70
CA TYR A 126 -6.90 -28.67 -4.48
C TYR A 126 -7.17 -28.97 -5.97
N THR A 127 -8.28 -29.65 -6.27
CA THR A 127 -8.76 -29.89 -7.64
C THR A 127 -10.28 -29.94 -7.65
N PRO A 128 -10.97 -29.44 -8.70
CA PRO A 128 -12.43 -29.44 -8.78
C PRO A 128 -13.06 -30.84 -8.65
N ASP A 129 -12.36 -31.89 -9.10
CA ASP A 129 -12.84 -33.28 -9.05
C ASP A 129 -12.69 -33.94 -7.67
N ASN A 130 -12.01 -33.29 -6.72
CA ASN A 130 -11.75 -33.81 -5.38
C ASN A 130 -12.21 -32.81 -4.32
N ALA A 131 -13.53 -32.75 -4.14
CA ALA A 131 -14.27 -31.96 -3.14
C ALA A 131 -14.00 -32.44 -1.71
N GLU A 132 -12.77 -32.26 -1.26
CA GLU A 132 -12.30 -32.71 0.04
C GLU A 132 -11.92 -31.55 0.96
N LEU A 133 -12.01 -30.28 0.54
CA LEU A 133 -11.65 -29.10 1.33
C LEU A 133 -10.16 -29.07 1.72
N ALA A 134 -9.28 -29.50 0.81
CA ALA A 134 -7.84 -29.57 1.10
C ALA A 134 -7.23 -28.19 1.36
N ASN A 135 -7.59 -27.19 0.55
CA ASN A 135 -7.09 -25.82 0.71
C ASN A 135 -7.71 -25.17 1.95
N TRP A 136 -9.01 -25.36 2.17
CA TRP A 136 -9.66 -24.91 3.41
C TRP A 136 -9.00 -25.49 4.66
N ARG A 137 -8.71 -26.79 4.71
CA ARG A 137 -8.02 -27.39 5.87
C ARG A 137 -6.63 -26.80 6.10
N ASN A 138 -5.90 -26.50 5.02
CA ASN A 138 -4.60 -25.84 5.13
C ASN A 138 -4.74 -24.41 5.65
N PHE A 139 -5.71 -23.63 5.13
CA PHE A 139 -6.01 -22.29 5.62
C PHE A 139 -6.43 -22.31 7.10
N HIS A 140 -7.39 -23.16 7.46
CA HIS A 140 -7.88 -23.37 8.82
C HIS A 140 -6.78 -23.77 9.81
N GLY A 141 -5.81 -24.58 9.37
CA GLY A 141 -4.73 -25.06 10.23
C GLY A 141 -3.57 -24.09 10.41
N ASN A 142 -3.37 -23.14 9.48
CA ASN A 142 -2.19 -22.28 9.47
C ASN A 142 -2.47 -20.78 9.59
N ILE A 143 -3.62 -20.30 9.12
CA ILE A 143 -3.96 -18.87 9.05
C ILE A 143 -5.14 -18.56 9.98
N GLY A 144 -6.31 -19.14 9.73
CA GLY A 144 -7.54 -18.74 10.41
C GLY A 144 -8.81 -19.33 9.82
N ASN A 145 -9.94 -18.75 10.19
CA ASN A 145 -11.24 -19.01 9.59
C ASN A 145 -11.78 -17.75 8.96
N TRP A 146 -12.60 -17.89 7.93
CA TRP A 146 -13.50 -16.82 7.53
C TRP A 146 -14.80 -16.94 8.31
N VAL A 147 -15.23 -15.82 8.89
CA VAL A 147 -16.48 -15.71 9.64
C VAL A 147 -17.36 -14.72 8.91
N SER A 148 -18.59 -15.14 8.60
CA SER A 148 -19.56 -14.25 7.97
C SER A 148 -19.93 -13.11 8.94
N ILE A 149 -19.92 -11.90 8.42
CA ILE A 149 -20.42 -10.70 9.09
C ILE A 149 -21.90 -10.58 8.73
N SER A 150 -22.75 -10.38 9.74
CA SER A 150 -24.20 -10.31 9.56
C SER A 150 -24.78 -9.09 10.26
N ASP A 151 -25.82 -8.53 9.65
CA ASP A 151 -26.55 -7.41 10.23
C ASP A 151 -27.46 -7.84 11.39
N SER A 152 -28.13 -6.87 12.00
CA SER A 152 -29.05 -7.01 13.12
C SER A 152 -30.28 -7.86 12.81
N MET A 153 -30.54 -8.14 11.53
CA MET A 153 -31.57 -9.07 11.03
C MET A 153 -30.99 -10.44 10.65
N ALA A 154 -29.72 -10.70 10.97
CA ALA A 154 -28.98 -11.92 10.64
C ALA A 154 -28.84 -12.16 9.12
N ARG A 155 -28.80 -11.10 8.32
CA ARG A 155 -28.49 -11.17 6.89
C ARG A 155 -26.96 -11.04 6.72
N PRO A 156 -26.29 -12.01 6.08
CA PRO A 156 -24.85 -11.92 5.86
C PRO A 156 -24.55 -10.83 4.83
N PHE A 157 -23.52 -10.02 5.08
CA PHE A 157 -23.12 -8.92 4.19
C PHE A 157 -21.62 -8.84 3.91
N GLY A 158 -20.82 -9.73 4.48
CA GLY A 158 -19.38 -9.73 4.32
C GLY A 158 -18.67 -10.86 5.05
N TRP A 159 -17.34 -10.83 5.02
CA TRP A 159 -16.46 -11.81 5.65
C TRP A 159 -15.37 -11.14 6.48
N ARG A 160 -15.01 -11.77 7.60
CA ARG A 160 -13.88 -11.36 8.43
C ARG A 160 -12.95 -12.52 8.67
N LEU A 161 -11.64 -12.27 8.58
CA LEU A 161 -10.64 -13.22 9.04
C LEU A 161 -10.69 -13.32 10.58
N ASP A 162 -10.94 -14.52 11.08
CA ASP A 162 -10.74 -14.92 12.47
C ASP A 162 -9.43 -15.74 12.59
N PRO A 163 -8.31 -15.10 12.93
CA PRO A 163 -6.99 -15.73 12.86
C PRO A 163 -6.72 -16.70 14.00
N ILE A 164 -5.90 -17.74 13.73
CA ILE A 164 -5.39 -18.67 14.76
C ILE A 164 -4.51 -17.93 15.78
N GLN A 165 -3.74 -16.96 15.31
CA GLN A 165 -2.86 -16.12 16.12
C GLN A 165 -3.26 -14.64 15.97
N PRO A 166 -4.26 -14.18 16.73
CA PRO A 166 -4.67 -12.78 16.71
C PRO A 166 -3.48 -11.86 16.99
N GLY A 167 -3.32 -10.82 16.18
CA GLY A 167 -2.27 -9.80 16.36
C GLY A 167 -0.94 -10.11 15.68
N ALA A 168 -0.73 -11.30 15.11
CA ALA A 168 0.56 -11.69 14.51
C ALA A 168 0.40 -12.69 13.35
N VAL A 169 -0.64 -12.51 12.52
CA VAL A 169 -0.91 -13.41 11.40
C VAL A 169 0.21 -13.30 10.36
N ASP A 170 0.68 -14.45 9.89
CA ASP A 170 1.60 -14.54 8.77
C ASP A 170 0.84 -15.05 7.54
N TYR A 171 0.31 -14.12 6.74
CA TYR A 171 -0.47 -14.46 5.56
C TYR A 171 0.48 -14.84 4.41
N GLN A 172 0.66 -16.16 4.24
CA GLN A 172 1.48 -16.79 3.21
C GLN A 172 0.64 -17.69 2.28
N GLY A 173 -0.63 -17.35 2.08
CA GLY A 173 -1.54 -18.09 1.21
C GLY A 173 -1.49 -17.58 -0.24
N PRO A 174 -1.65 -18.45 -1.25
CA PRO A 174 -2.02 -17.99 -2.59
C PRO A 174 -3.39 -17.28 -2.57
N ALA A 175 -3.64 -16.39 -3.54
CA ALA A 175 -4.96 -15.80 -3.84
C ALA A 175 -6.10 -16.82 -3.76
N ALA A 176 -5.82 -18.05 -4.20
CA ALA A 176 -6.73 -19.18 -4.22
C ALA A 176 -7.44 -19.47 -2.89
N TYR A 177 -6.90 -19.02 -1.74
CA TYR A 177 -7.60 -19.18 -0.46
C TYR A 177 -8.71 -18.17 -0.22
N PHE A 178 -8.79 -17.06 -0.94
CA PHE A 178 -9.87 -16.11 -0.83
C PHE A 178 -9.82 -15.12 -2.01
N GLU A 179 -10.90 -15.05 -2.78
CA GLU A 179 -10.95 -14.25 -4.01
C GLU A 179 -11.73 -12.93 -3.86
N GLY A 180 -12.01 -12.50 -2.63
CA GLY A 180 -12.91 -11.39 -2.38
C GLY A 180 -14.38 -11.76 -2.57
N SER A 181 -15.29 -10.95 -2.04
CA SER A 181 -16.73 -11.15 -2.10
C SER A 181 -17.45 -9.92 -2.67
N GLY A 182 -18.74 -10.03 -2.99
CA GLY A 182 -19.56 -8.87 -3.38
C GLY A 182 -20.00 -7.99 -2.20
N GLY A 183 -19.35 -8.13 -1.05
CA GLY A 183 -19.63 -7.42 0.18
C GLY A 183 -18.35 -7.20 0.97
N VAL A 184 -18.46 -6.75 2.21
CA VAL A 184 -17.31 -6.27 2.97
C VAL A 184 -16.37 -7.37 3.40
N ASP A 185 -15.09 -7.20 3.10
CA ASP A 185 -14.03 -8.14 3.43
C ASP A 185 -12.98 -7.54 4.38
N TRP A 186 -12.94 -8.06 5.61
CA TRP A 186 -12.06 -7.59 6.67
C TRP A 186 -10.87 -8.53 6.85
N LEU A 187 -9.76 -8.16 6.22
CA LEU A 187 -8.46 -8.81 6.34
C LEU A 187 -7.57 -8.07 7.34
N SER A 188 -7.80 -8.30 8.64
CA SER A 188 -6.95 -7.76 9.70
C SER A 188 -5.96 -8.80 10.22
N LEU A 189 -4.68 -8.56 9.96
CA LEU A 189 -3.56 -9.42 10.40
C LEU A 189 -3.02 -9.01 11.79
N GLY A 190 -3.45 -7.84 12.27
CA GLY A 190 -3.18 -7.27 13.58
C GLY A 190 -1.78 -6.65 13.73
N ALA A 191 -1.44 -6.23 14.96
CA ALA A 191 -0.35 -5.30 15.26
C ALA A 191 1.05 -5.75 14.80
N ALA A 192 1.28 -7.06 14.67
CA ALA A 192 2.53 -7.66 14.18
C ALA A 192 2.27 -8.56 12.95
N GLY A 193 1.10 -8.43 12.34
CA GLY A 193 0.70 -9.18 11.17
C GLY A 193 1.52 -8.83 9.95
N GLN A 194 1.67 -9.80 9.07
CA GLN A 194 2.48 -9.68 7.86
C GLN A 194 1.82 -10.39 6.68
N VAL A 195 1.92 -9.78 5.51
CA VAL A 195 1.42 -10.33 4.25
C VAL A 195 2.54 -10.25 3.21
N HIS A 196 2.82 -11.38 2.57
CA HIS A 196 3.93 -11.50 1.62
C HIS A 196 3.48 -11.85 0.21
N SER A 197 2.22 -12.22 0.03
CA SER A 197 1.63 -12.56 -1.25
C SER A 197 0.13 -12.64 -1.09
N PHE A 198 -0.60 -12.15 -2.09
CA PHE A 198 -2.02 -12.42 -2.27
C PHE A 198 -2.31 -12.94 -3.70
N GLY A 199 -1.27 -13.31 -4.46
CA GLY A 199 -1.35 -13.72 -5.87
C GLY A 199 -2.00 -12.66 -6.77
N ASP A 200 -2.78 -13.11 -7.77
CA ASP A 200 -3.59 -12.24 -8.64
C ASP A 200 -4.98 -11.91 -8.02
N GLY A 201 -5.15 -12.16 -6.71
CA GLY A 201 -6.42 -11.94 -6.02
C GLY A 201 -6.71 -10.45 -5.77
N ASN A 202 -7.98 -10.13 -5.64
CA ASN A 202 -8.48 -8.86 -5.11
C ASN A 202 -9.55 -9.14 -4.03
N LEU A 203 -9.94 -8.14 -3.25
CA LEU A 203 -11.09 -8.25 -2.33
C LEU A 203 -12.43 -7.97 -3.03
N ARG A 204 -12.37 -7.65 -4.34
CA ARG A 204 -13.47 -7.42 -5.27
C ARG A 204 -14.17 -6.10 -5.05
N GLY A 205 -15.26 -6.10 -4.29
CA GLY A 205 -16.16 -4.96 -4.23
C GLY A 205 -16.84 -4.87 -2.88
N GLY A 206 -16.89 -3.66 -2.34
CA GLY A 206 -17.46 -3.37 -1.03
C GLY A 206 -16.44 -2.60 -0.20
N PRO A 207 -16.85 -1.97 0.91
CA PRO A 207 -15.92 -1.17 1.70
C PRO A 207 -14.98 -2.04 2.53
N ASP A 208 -13.91 -2.52 1.90
CA ASP A 208 -13.01 -3.52 2.45
C ASP A 208 -12.02 -2.92 3.44
N VAL A 209 -11.48 -3.77 4.31
CA VAL A 209 -10.55 -3.34 5.36
C VAL A 209 -9.33 -4.25 5.37
N LEU A 210 -8.17 -3.68 5.05
CA LEU A 210 -6.88 -4.36 5.06
C LEU A 210 -5.97 -3.76 6.15
N VAL A 211 -5.53 -4.59 7.10
CA VAL A 211 -4.65 -4.14 8.20
C VAL A 211 -3.45 -5.06 8.39
N PHE A 212 -2.23 -4.50 8.30
CA PHE A 212 -0.99 -5.25 8.52
C PHE A 212 0.19 -4.37 8.98
N ASP A 213 1.17 -4.96 9.67
CA ASP A 213 2.40 -4.26 10.10
C ASP A 213 3.54 -4.38 9.09
N ARG A 214 3.59 -5.49 8.33
CA ARG A 214 4.77 -5.83 7.53
C ARG A 214 4.43 -6.39 6.16
N SER A 215 5.19 -5.94 5.18
CA SER A 215 5.32 -6.59 3.89
C SER A 215 6.68 -6.27 3.30
N TYR A 216 7.27 -7.24 2.59
CA TYR A 216 8.57 -7.09 1.94
C TYR A 216 8.49 -7.13 0.42
N ALA A 217 7.38 -7.62 -0.12
CA ALA A 217 7.11 -7.68 -1.56
C ALA A 217 5.63 -8.03 -1.68
N LEU A 218 4.81 -7.09 -2.12
CA LEU A 218 3.39 -7.30 -2.26
C LEU A 218 2.85 -6.43 -3.37
N ASP A 219 1.99 -7.00 -4.20
CA ASP A 219 1.07 -6.28 -5.06
C ASP A 219 -0.32 -6.74 -4.60
N PHE A 220 -1.11 -5.82 -4.06
CA PHE A 220 -2.41 -6.13 -3.46
C PHE A 220 -3.47 -5.18 -4.00
N ARG A 221 -4.63 -5.75 -4.35
CA ARG A 221 -5.81 -5.03 -4.80
C ARG A 221 -6.91 -5.23 -3.78
N THR A 222 -7.40 -4.16 -3.16
CA THR A 222 -8.62 -4.25 -2.35
C THR A 222 -9.81 -4.27 -3.31
N GLY A 223 -9.93 -3.28 -4.18
CA GLY A 223 -11.04 -3.23 -5.14
C GLY A 223 -10.70 -3.46 -6.62
N SER A 224 -11.73 -3.41 -7.46
CA SER A 224 -11.57 -3.39 -8.92
C SER A 224 -12.80 -2.83 -9.67
N SER A 225 -12.50 -1.97 -10.66
CA SER A 225 -13.44 -1.51 -11.70
C SER A 225 -14.15 -2.62 -12.50
N ASP A 226 -13.61 -3.84 -12.47
CA ASP A 226 -14.11 -5.00 -13.21
C ASP A 226 -15.24 -5.73 -12.46
N ALA A 227 -15.48 -5.38 -11.19
CA ALA A 227 -16.61 -5.83 -10.38
C ALA A 227 -17.71 -4.76 -10.31
N PRO A 228 -19.00 -5.12 -10.30
CA PRO A 228 -20.10 -4.16 -10.15
C PRO A 228 -20.16 -3.61 -8.71
N GLY A 229 -19.30 -2.63 -8.39
CA GLY A 229 -19.33 -1.87 -7.15
C GLY A 229 -19.21 -0.39 -7.46
N GLN A 230 -20.22 0.42 -7.13
CA GLN A 230 -20.13 1.90 -7.13
C GLN A 230 -19.81 2.42 -5.72
N SER A 231 -19.29 1.56 -4.85
CA SER A 231 -19.13 1.82 -3.41
C SER A 231 -18.10 0.85 -2.85
N ASP A 232 -16.85 1.08 -3.22
CA ASP A 232 -15.67 0.29 -2.86
C ASP A 232 -14.80 1.05 -1.86
N ASP A 233 -15.43 1.83 -0.98
CA ASP A 233 -14.72 2.73 -0.06
C ASP A 233 -13.80 1.92 0.87
N ASP A 234 -12.54 1.80 0.50
CA ASP A 234 -11.58 0.90 1.10
C ASP A 234 -10.85 1.58 2.27
N LEU A 235 -10.51 0.80 3.28
CA LEU A 235 -9.62 1.24 4.36
C LEU A 235 -8.40 0.34 4.43
N VAL A 236 -7.23 0.92 4.14
CA VAL A 236 -5.94 0.25 4.25
C VAL A 236 -5.13 0.87 5.38
N VAL A 237 -4.64 0.03 6.28
CA VAL A 237 -3.70 0.42 7.34
C VAL A 237 -2.46 -0.46 7.25
N MET A 238 -1.36 0.11 6.75
CA MET A 238 -0.07 -0.56 6.61
C MET A 238 1.01 0.08 7.49
N GLY A 239 1.71 -0.73 8.29
CA GLY A 239 2.77 -0.27 9.18
C GLY A 239 2.29 0.14 10.58
N CYS A 240 1.66 -0.80 11.28
CA CYS A 240 1.06 -0.56 12.60
C CYS A 240 2.00 -0.09 13.72
N LYS A 241 3.31 -0.38 13.65
CA LYS A 241 4.27 -0.01 14.70
C LYS A 241 5.11 1.21 14.33
N ASN A 242 5.42 2.03 15.34
CA ASN A 242 6.48 3.04 15.23
C ASN A 242 7.86 2.37 15.20
N ARG A 243 8.77 2.89 14.37
CA ARG A 243 10.13 2.39 14.17
C ARG A 243 11.14 3.51 14.38
N PRO A 244 11.46 3.85 15.65
CA PRO A 244 12.33 4.98 15.97
C PRO A 244 13.79 4.77 15.56
N ASP A 245 14.14 3.53 15.18
CA ASP A 245 15.45 3.18 14.62
C ASP A 245 15.58 3.51 13.13
N GLY A 246 14.51 4.00 12.49
CA GLY A 246 14.47 4.26 11.04
C GLY A 246 14.32 2.99 10.20
N SER A 247 13.95 1.85 10.81
CA SER A 247 13.68 0.64 10.04
C SER A 247 12.36 0.75 9.27
N PHE A 248 12.27 0.05 8.14
CA PHE A 248 11.04 -0.08 7.37
C PHE A 248 10.27 -1.34 7.80
N GLY A 249 8.95 -1.21 7.88
CA GLY A 249 8.03 -2.34 8.04
C GLY A 249 7.46 -2.79 6.71
N ILE A 250 7.26 -1.84 5.80
CA ILE A 250 6.71 -2.03 4.46
C ILE A 250 7.81 -1.71 3.46
N ASP A 251 8.11 -2.63 2.55
CA ASP A 251 9.12 -2.44 1.52
C ASP A 251 8.62 -3.10 0.23
N THR A 252 8.92 -2.48 -0.93
CA THR A 252 8.56 -3.03 -2.26
C THR A 252 7.11 -3.51 -2.35
N THR A 253 6.20 -2.72 -1.79
CA THR A 253 4.77 -3.02 -1.69
C THR A 253 3.97 -2.04 -2.52
N THR A 254 3.02 -2.53 -3.29
CA THR A 254 2.03 -1.71 -4.00
C THR A 254 0.64 -2.09 -3.48
N ILE A 255 -0.13 -1.08 -3.11
CA ILE A 255 -1.54 -1.20 -2.78
C ILE A 255 -2.32 -0.47 -3.86
N HIS A 256 -3.33 -1.15 -4.41
CA HIS A 256 -4.32 -0.62 -5.33
C HIS A 256 -5.67 -0.68 -4.64
N THR A 257 -6.30 0.46 -4.41
CA THR A 257 -7.67 0.51 -3.95
C THR A 257 -8.66 0.50 -5.11
N GLY A 258 -9.92 0.16 -4.81
CA GLY A 258 -11.00 0.19 -5.78
C GLY A 258 -11.46 1.60 -6.13
N PRO A 259 -12.51 1.76 -6.95
CA PRO A 259 -13.15 3.05 -7.11
C PRO A 259 -13.99 3.41 -5.88
N GLY A 260 -13.78 4.58 -5.26
CA GLY A 260 -14.59 4.93 -4.10
C GLY A 260 -14.07 6.13 -3.33
N HIS A 261 -14.28 6.12 -2.02
CA HIS A 261 -13.69 7.07 -1.08
C HIS A 261 -12.73 6.35 -0.14
N ASP A 262 -11.51 6.14 -0.62
CA ASP A 262 -10.52 5.24 -0.05
C ASP A 262 -9.57 5.95 0.91
N TRP A 263 -9.32 5.29 2.03
CA TRP A 263 -8.46 5.79 3.07
C TRP A 263 -7.28 4.86 3.28
N VAL A 264 -6.08 5.34 2.96
CA VAL A 264 -4.83 4.60 3.14
C VAL A 264 -3.96 5.27 4.19
N PHE A 265 -3.66 4.57 5.28
CA PHE A 265 -2.67 4.98 6.25
C PHE A 265 -1.43 4.11 6.14
N ALA A 266 -0.31 4.75 5.81
CA ALA A 266 0.95 4.06 5.64
C ALA A 266 2.03 4.60 6.56
N ARG A 267 2.79 3.70 7.18
CA ARG A 267 3.91 4.10 8.03
C ARG A 267 5.14 3.22 7.84
N ASN A 268 6.31 3.84 7.90
CA ASN A 268 7.61 3.18 7.78
C ASN A 268 7.76 2.41 6.45
N ILE A 269 7.54 3.11 5.35
CA ILE A 269 7.50 2.53 3.99
C ILE A 269 8.76 2.86 3.19
N SER A 270 9.15 1.95 2.30
CA SER A 270 10.23 2.13 1.33
C SER A 270 9.85 1.51 0.00
N ARG A 271 10.20 2.14 -1.13
CA ARG A 271 9.96 1.57 -2.48
C ARG A 271 8.52 1.13 -2.69
N THR A 272 7.59 1.92 -2.17
CA THR A 272 6.17 1.56 -2.07
C THR A 272 5.36 2.41 -3.04
N ALA A 273 4.27 1.88 -3.56
CA ALA A 273 3.28 2.64 -4.31
C ALA A 273 1.90 2.50 -3.65
N VAL A 274 1.16 3.60 -3.63
CA VAL A 274 -0.25 3.64 -3.23
C VAL A 274 -1.00 4.21 -4.41
N ASP A 275 -1.96 3.44 -4.89
CA ASP A 275 -2.90 3.78 -5.93
C ASP A 275 -4.28 3.88 -5.29
N LEU A 276 -4.86 5.07 -5.36
CA LEU A 276 -6.15 5.44 -4.78
C LEU A 276 -7.18 5.45 -5.92
N GLY A 277 -7.66 4.28 -6.34
CA GLY A 277 -8.76 4.21 -7.31
C GLY A 277 -8.46 4.38 -8.80
N ASN A 278 -7.22 4.21 -9.27
CA ASN A 278 -6.99 4.15 -10.73
C ASN A 278 -7.76 2.99 -11.39
N GLY A 279 -8.16 3.21 -12.64
CA GLY A 279 -9.04 2.31 -13.37
C GLY A 279 -8.41 0.96 -13.74
N ALA A 280 -9.26 0.05 -14.22
CA ALA A 280 -8.85 -1.26 -14.74
C ALA A 280 -8.02 -2.09 -13.75
N SER A 281 -8.50 -2.17 -12.50
CA SER A 281 -7.85 -2.90 -11.39
C SER A 281 -6.51 -2.30 -10.94
N GLY A 282 -6.40 -0.97 -10.91
CA GLY A 282 -5.22 -0.25 -10.42
C GLY A 282 -4.15 0.01 -11.49
N ARG A 283 -4.55 0.09 -12.76
CA ARG A 283 -3.62 0.46 -13.83
C ARG A 283 -3.35 1.95 -13.77
N THR A 284 -2.11 2.30 -13.53
CA THR A 284 -1.59 3.69 -13.52
C THR A 284 -1.78 4.47 -14.83
N ASP A 285 -2.19 3.83 -15.93
CA ASP A 285 -2.47 4.47 -17.22
C ASP A 285 -3.96 4.66 -17.53
N SER A 286 -4.84 4.38 -16.57
CA SER A 286 -6.29 4.55 -16.69
C SER A 286 -6.92 5.10 -15.41
N LEU A 287 -7.98 5.88 -15.57
CA LEU A 287 -8.80 6.38 -14.46
C LEU A 287 -10.14 5.64 -14.41
N ASP A 288 -10.67 5.40 -13.21
CA ASP A 288 -12.06 4.99 -13.03
C ASP A 288 -12.98 6.23 -13.01
N ASN A 289 -14.24 6.08 -13.41
CA ASN A 289 -15.23 7.15 -13.29
C ASN A 289 -16.12 7.01 -12.04
N GLY A 290 -16.06 5.87 -11.36
CA GLY A 290 -16.70 5.62 -10.07
C GLY A 290 -15.86 6.07 -8.88
N ASP A 291 -14.63 6.51 -9.15
CA ASP A 291 -13.69 6.99 -8.15
C ASP A 291 -14.10 8.35 -7.56
N GLY A 292 -13.72 8.59 -6.32
CA GLY A 292 -14.15 9.71 -5.50
C GLY A 292 -13.02 10.28 -4.65
N ASP A 293 -13.37 11.15 -3.70
CA ASP A 293 -12.36 11.87 -2.90
C ASP A 293 -11.60 10.94 -1.96
N ASP A 294 -10.31 10.72 -2.25
CA ASP A 294 -9.46 9.81 -1.49
C ASP A 294 -8.52 10.49 -0.49
N LEU A 295 -8.00 9.68 0.43
CA LEU A 295 -7.04 10.12 1.44
C LEU A 295 -5.91 9.10 1.61
N VAL A 296 -4.67 9.56 1.43
CA VAL A 296 -3.49 8.85 1.92
C VAL A 296 -2.76 9.63 3.01
N VAL A 297 -2.40 8.96 4.10
CA VAL A 297 -1.61 9.51 5.20
C VAL A 297 -0.32 8.73 5.39
N LEU A 298 0.80 9.38 5.10
CA LEU A 298 2.14 8.81 5.11
C LEU A 298 2.94 9.32 6.31
N GLY A 299 3.41 8.41 7.18
CA GLY A 299 4.20 8.79 8.36
C GLY A 299 5.33 7.83 8.74
N GLY A 300 6.05 8.16 9.81
CA GLY A 300 7.27 7.47 10.22
C GLY A 300 8.39 7.62 9.19
N ASN A 301 9.16 6.55 8.98
CA ASN A 301 10.29 6.54 8.05
C ASN A 301 9.83 6.17 6.62
N THR A 302 9.60 7.15 5.75
CA THR A 302 8.97 7.03 4.43
C THR A 302 9.93 7.47 3.31
N HIS A 303 10.47 6.54 2.53
CA HIS A 303 11.43 6.84 1.47
C HIS A 303 10.95 6.26 0.13
N ASP A 304 11.36 6.88 -0.98
CA ASP A 304 11.23 6.33 -2.34
C ASP A 304 9.82 5.73 -2.59
N PHE A 305 8.79 6.55 -2.55
CA PHE A 305 7.40 6.10 -2.70
C PHE A 305 6.66 6.84 -3.80
N ARG A 306 5.55 6.26 -4.27
CA ARG A 306 4.62 6.89 -5.21
C ARG A 306 3.22 6.92 -4.62
N VAL A 307 2.51 7.99 -4.90
CA VAL A 307 1.07 8.12 -4.67
C VAL A 307 0.44 8.51 -5.99
N TYR A 308 -0.57 7.76 -6.38
CA TYR A 308 -1.52 8.11 -7.42
C TYR A 308 -2.84 8.37 -6.71
N GLY A 309 -3.44 9.54 -6.91
CA GLY A 309 -4.86 9.73 -6.61
C GLY A 309 -5.66 8.94 -7.64
N GLY A 310 -6.63 9.54 -8.27
CA GLY A 310 -7.36 8.87 -9.33
C GLY A 310 -8.27 9.87 -9.96
N LYS A 311 -9.57 9.76 -9.72
CA LYS A 311 -10.47 10.90 -9.87
C LYS A 311 -11.05 11.28 -8.52
N GLY A 312 -11.14 12.57 -8.27
CA GLY A 312 -11.74 13.07 -7.06
C GLY A 312 -10.96 14.26 -6.54
N ASP A 313 -11.42 14.86 -5.44
CA ASP A 313 -10.61 15.85 -4.74
C ASP A 313 -9.64 15.13 -3.78
N ASP A 314 -8.57 14.53 -4.31
CA ASP A 314 -7.71 13.62 -3.55
C ASP A 314 -6.75 14.35 -2.61
N THR A 315 -6.49 13.73 -1.46
CA THR A 315 -5.57 14.29 -0.47
C THR A 315 -4.43 13.34 -0.13
N ALA A 316 -3.20 13.79 -0.38
CA ALA A 316 -2.00 13.12 0.07
C ALA A 316 -1.36 13.88 1.24
N VAL A 317 -1.24 13.24 2.41
CA VAL A 317 -0.60 13.82 3.60
C VAL A 317 0.74 13.15 3.87
N TRP A 318 1.79 13.95 4.08
CA TRP A 318 3.12 13.45 4.37
C TRP A 318 3.76 14.09 5.62
N PHE A 319 3.98 13.27 6.65
CA PHE A 319 4.69 13.61 7.88
C PHE A 319 6.21 13.53 7.71
N ILE A 320 6.75 14.46 6.90
CA ILE A 320 8.17 14.48 6.53
C ILE A 320 9.09 14.47 7.75
N ASP A 321 8.78 15.27 8.76
CA ASP A 321 9.63 15.45 9.95
C ASP A 321 9.67 14.22 10.89
N GLU A 322 8.88 13.17 10.62
CA GLU A 322 8.94 11.89 11.34
C GLU A 322 10.08 10.97 10.85
N ASN A 323 10.70 11.29 9.71
CA ASN A 323 11.77 10.49 9.14
C ASN A 323 13.04 10.47 10.03
N VAL A 324 13.71 9.33 10.05
CA VAL A 324 15.03 9.15 10.67
C VAL A 324 16.07 9.08 9.56
N GLN A 325 16.50 10.25 9.08
CA GLN A 325 17.46 10.32 7.98
C GLN A 325 18.88 9.93 8.43
N THR A 326 19.37 8.83 7.88
CA THR A 326 20.77 8.39 8.04
C THR A 326 21.61 8.66 6.80
N GLU A 327 20.98 8.80 5.63
CA GLU A 327 21.60 9.15 4.35
C GLU A 327 20.61 9.90 3.43
N ARG A 328 21.12 10.50 2.35
CA ARG A 328 20.27 11.14 1.35
C ARG A 328 19.47 10.07 0.59
N TRP A 329 18.16 10.23 0.51
CA TRP A 329 17.26 9.31 -0.20
C TRP A 329 16.73 9.91 -1.52
N LEU A 330 16.11 9.05 -2.33
CA LEU A 330 15.28 9.46 -3.46
C LEU A 330 13.95 10.01 -2.92
N GLY A 331 13.60 11.23 -3.32
CA GLY A 331 12.31 11.81 -2.97
C GLY A 331 11.15 11.10 -3.68
N PRO A 332 9.93 11.21 -3.16
CA PRO A 332 8.75 10.59 -3.74
C PRO A 332 8.27 11.23 -5.04
N ASN A 333 7.31 10.57 -5.68
CA ASN A 333 6.50 11.14 -6.77
C ASN A 333 5.03 11.13 -6.37
N PHE A 334 4.34 12.24 -6.60
CA PHE A 334 2.90 12.39 -6.38
C PHE A 334 2.23 12.69 -7.72
N PHE A 335 1.14 11.97 -8.00
CA PHE A 335 0.30 12.14 -9.17
C PHE A 335 -1.13 12.38 -8.70
N GLY A 336 -1.75 13.45 -9.19
CA GLY A 336 -3.16 13.75 -8.93
C GLY A 336 -4.06 12.67 -9.48
N GLY A 337 -3.94 12.40 -10.80
CA GLY A 337 -4.48 11.18 -11.40
C GLY A 337 -3.47 10.02 -11.44
N GLY A 338 -3.43 9.33 -12.58
CA GLY A 338 -2.56 8.17 -12.79
C GLY A 338 -1.08 8.50 -13.06
N GLY A 339 -0.24 7.48 -13.10
CA GLY A 339 1.21 7.58 -13.34
C GLY A 339 1.63 7.71 -14.81
N ALA A 340 0.76 7.39 -15.76
CA ALA A 340 1.11 7.36 -17.18
C ALA A 340 -0.06 7.70 -18.13
N GLY A 341 0.28 7.93 -19.40
CA GLY A 341 -0.69 8.06 -20.48
C GLY A 341 -1.68 9.20 -20.29
N ASP A 342 -2.95 8.94 -20.65
CA ASP A 342 -4.03 9.92 -20.54
C ASP A 342 -4.47 10.13 -19.08
N ALA A 343 -4.16 9.19 -18.18
CA ALA A 343 -4.54 9.29 -16.77
C ALA A 343 -3.75 10.37 -16.01
N LEU A 344 -2.53 10.71 -16.45
CA LEU A 344 -1.67 11.71 -15.81
C LEU A 344 -2.32 13.07 -15.57
N PHE A 345 -3.10 13.54 -16.55
CA PHE A 345 -3.79 14.83 -16.51
C PHE A 345 -5.28 14.66 -16.83
N GLY A 346 -5.77 13.43 -16.69
CA GLY A 346 -7.15 13.05 -17.01
C GLY A 346 -8.12 13.31 -15.87
N ASP A 347 -7.58 13.52 -14.66
CA ASP A 347 -8.35 13.95 -13.50
C ASP A 347 -8.79 15.42 -13.65
N ASP A 348 -9.99 15.69 -13.16
CA ASP A 348 -10.61 17.01 -13.13
C ASP A 348 -10.96 17.51 -11.71
N GLY A 349 -10.50 16.79 -10.69
CA GLY A 349 -10.58 17.15 -9.28
C GLY A 349 -9.62 18.27 -8.87
N THR A 350 -9.67 18.59 -7.58
CA THR A 350 -8.75 19.53 -6.92
C THR A 350 -7.90 18.79 -5.91
N ASP A 351 -6.79 18.22 -6.38
CA ASP A 351 -5.92 17.43 -5.53
C ASP A 351 -5.06 18.29 -4.61
N ARG A 352 -4.81 17.77 -3.41
CA ARG A 352 -4.05 18.47 -2.38
C ARG A 352 -2.94 17.62 -1.78
N LEU A 353 -1.71 18.13 -1.91
CA LEU A 353 -0.55 17.63 -1.15
C LEU A 353 -0.42 18.39 0.17
N VAL A 354 -0.60 17.71 1.30
CA VAL A 354 -0.40 18.26 2.64
C VAL A 354 0.96 17.85 3.19
N LEU A 355 1.85 18.83 3.35
CA LEU A 355 3.13 18.64 4.01
C LEU A 355 2.99 18.95 5.51
N ALA A 356 3.08 17.92 6.35
CA ALA A 356 3.06 18.07 7.81
C ALA A 356 4.44 18.50 8.32
N ILE A 357 4.77 19.76 8.02
CA ILE A 357 6.01 20.48 8.37
C ILE A 357 5.67 21.77 9.15
N PRO A 358 6.64 22.51 9.72
CA PRO A 358 6.35 23.72 10.47
C PRO A 358 5.58 24.75 9.65
N THR A 359 4.58 25.37 10.27
CA THR A 359 3.71 26.36 9.61
C THR A 359 4.44 27.64 9.21
N ASP A 360 5.62 27.89 9.79
CA ASP A 360 6.51 29.01 9.48
C ASP A 360 7.57 28.67 8.40
N THR A 361 7.50 27.49 7.77
CA THR A 361 8.37 27.10 6.65
C THR A 361 8.39 28.19 5.57
N GLN A 362 9.59 28.58 5.15
CA GLN A 362 9.82 29.62 4.16
C GLN A 362 9.76 29.02 2.75
N LEU A 363 8.90 29.57 1.90
CA LEU A 363 8.90 29.23 0.47
C LEU A 363 10.09 29.91 -0.23
N VAL A 364 10.84 29.14 -1.01
CA VAL A 364 12.02 29.62 -1.75
C VAL A 364 12.01 29.09 -3.19
N THR A 365 12.79 29.72 -4.07
CA THR A 365 12.91 29.33 -5.49
C THR A 365 14.37 29.09 -5.92
N THR A 366 15.32 29.26 -5.01
CA THR A 366 16.76 29.18 -5.29
C THR A 366 17.43 28.12 -4.45
N THR A 367 18.36 27.38 -5.07
CA THR A 367 19.22 26.40 -4.40
C THR A 367 20.54 27.01 -3.89
N PRO A 368 21.14 26.47 -2.82
CA PRO A 368 20.64 25.36 -2.01
C PRO A 368 19.44 25.76 -1.14
N THR A 369 18.57 24.79 -0.84
CA THR A 369 17.40 25.00 0.01
C THR A 369 17.85 25.24 1.46
N PRO A 370 17.55 26.41 2.05
CA PRO A 370 17.96 26.72 3.41
C PRO A 370 17.19 25.86 4.43
N ALA A 371 17.74 25.69 5.63
CA ALA A 371 17.01 25.05 6.72
C ALA A 371 15.70 25.80 7.04
N GLY A 372 14.61 25.06 7.20
CA GLY A 372 13.25 25.59 7.31
C GLY A 372 12.68 26.09 5.97
N GLY A 373 13.30 25.72 4.85
CA GLY A 373 12.91 26.13 3.50
C GLY A 373 12.17 25.02 2.76
N LEU A 374 11.13 25.40 2.01
CA LEU A 374 10.50 24.59 0.98
C LEU A 374 10.78 25.25 -0.37
N LEU A 375 11.61 24.61 -1.17
CA LEU A 375 11.90 25.00 -2.53
C LEU A 375 10.76 24.57 -3.45
N THR A 376 10.43 25.43 -4.41
CA THR A 376 9.60 25.09 -5.56
C THR A 376 10.32 25.50 -6.84
N LYS A 377 10.34 24.61 -7.83
CA LYS A 377 10.93 24.83 -9.15
C LYS A 377 10.12 24.12 -10.24
N GLN A 378 10.22 24.64 -11.45
CA GLN A 378 9.71 23.98 -12.64
C GLN A 378 10.72 22.96 -13.19
N THR A 379 10.21 21.87 -13.78
CA THR A 379 10.95 21.05 -14.74
C THR A 379 11.16 21.78 -16.06
N ASP A 380 12.06 21.28 -16.90
CA ASP A 380 12.22 21.80 -18.27
C ASP A 380 11.14 21.26 -19.24
N GLY A 381 10.21 20.44 -18.74
CA GLY A 381 9.20 19.73 -19.55
C GLY A 381 9.76 18.49 -20.23
N GLY A 382 10.90 17.96 -19.75
CA GLY A 382 11.41 16.66 -20.15
C GLY A 382 10.43 15.53 -19.83
N PHE A 383 10.52 14.45 -20.61
CA PHE A 383 9.83 13.20 -20.30
C PHE A 383 10.86 12.17 -19.85
N ILE A 384 10.81 11.80 -18.58
CA ILE A 384 11.69 10.81 -17.95
C ILE A 384 10.80 9.73 -17.38
N VAL A 385 10.84 8.55 -17.99
CA VAL A 385 10.17 7.36 -17.47
C VAL A 385 11.08 6.62 -16.50
N ASP A 386 10.51 6.01 -15.47
CA ASP A 386 11.27 5.05 -14.67
C ASP A 386 11.39 3.73 -15.43
N GLU A 387 12.51 3.53 -16.12
CA GLU A 387 12.79 2.36 -16.98
C GLU A 387 12.42 0.99 -16.37
N PRO A 388 12.65 0.72 -15.06
CA PRO A 388 12.21 -0.52 -14.42
C PRO A 388 10.69 -0.78 -14.49
N THR A 389 9.87 0.27 -14.56
CA THR A 389 8.40 0.17 -14.50
C THR A 389 7.72 0.17 -15.87
N VAL A 390 8.43 0.48 -16.96
CA VAL A 390 7.85 0.65 -18.32
C VAL A 390 7.05 -0.57 -18.79
N GLY A 391 7.42 -1.78 -18.34
CA GLY A 391 6.76 -3.02 -18.72
C GLY A 391 5.59 -3.42 -17.81
N ASP A 392 5.36 -2.69 -16.73
CA ASP A 392 4.38 -3.00 -15.70
C ASP A 392 3.23 -1.98 -15.73
N PRO A 393 2.05 -2.33 -16.25
CA PRO A 393 0.94 -1.38 -16.36
C PRO A 393 0.39 -0.92 -14.99
N PHE A 394 0.68 -1.64 -13.91
CA PHE A 394 0.23 -1.32 -12.55
C PHE A 394 1.26 -0.49 -11.78
N ALA A 395 2.48 -0.34 -12.31
CA ALA A 395 3.54 0.42 -11.65
C ALA A 395 4.18 1.48 -12.53
N VAL A 396 3.79 1.59 -13.81
CA VAL A 396 4.43 2.52 -14.76
C VAL A 396 4.21 3.97 -14.36
N TYR A 397 5.30 4.72 -14.27
CA TYR A 397 5.21 6.16 -14.04
C TYR A 397 6.33 6.96 -14.70
N CYS A 398 6.06 8.24 -14.92
CA CYS A 398 7.06 9.24 -15.29
C CYS A 398 7.57 10.00 -14.05
N VAL A 399 8.89 10.17 -13.95
CA VAL A 399 9.51 11.07 -12.96
C VAL A 399 9.30 12.53 -13.37
N GLU A 400 9.51 12.83 -14.65
CA GLU A 400 9.11 14.09 -15.28
C GLU A 400 8.18 13.73 -16.44
N CYS A 401 6.96 14.28 -16.42
CA CYS A 401 5.86 13.78 -17.24
C CYS A 401 5.65 14.52 -18.56
N GLY A 402 6.68 15.22 -19.04
CA GLY A 402 6.58 16.03 -20.25
C GLY A 402 5.65 17.22 -20.06
N GLU A 403 5.07 17.69 -21.17
CA GLU A 403 4.10 18.77 -21.19
C GLU A 403 2.70 18.20 -21.44
N GLY A 404 1.81 18.43 -20.48
CA GLY A 404 0.39 18.08 -20.53
C GLY A 404 -0.47 19.15 -21.22
N PRO A 405 -1.81 18.94 -21.23
CA PRO A 405 -2.75 19.89 -21.81
C PRO A 405 -2.57 21.30 -21.24
N GLY A 406 -2.62 22.33 -22.10
CA GLY A 406 -2.49 23.72 -21.66
C GLY A 406 -1.09 24.13 -21.18
N GLY A 407 -0.08 23.27 -21.34
CA GLY A 407 1.28 23.56 -20.90
C GLY A 407 1.59 23.13 -19.47
N ARG A 408 0.70 22.35 -18.82
CA ARG A 408 0.91 21.78 -17.48
C ARG A 408 2.16 20.91 -17.46
N ARG A 409 2.92 20.92 -16.36
CA ARG A 409 4.16 20.14 -16.22
C ARG A 409 4.32 19.66 -14.78
N THR A 410 5.18 18.67 -14.60
CA THR A 410 5.64 18.27 -13.27
C THR A 410 6.36 19.43 -12.57
N VAL A 411 6.03 19.66 -11.30
CA VAL A 411 6.66 20.64 -10.41
C VAL A 411 7.59 19.91 -9.44
N ILE A 412 8.77 20.47 -9.21
CA ILE A 412 9.77 19.94 -8.29
C ILE A 412 9.69 20.71 -6.98
N PHE A 413 9.68 19.96 -5.89
CA PHE A 413 9.84 20.50 -4.55
C PHE A 413 11.04 19.87 -3.82
N GLU A 414 11.59 20.61 -2.86
CA GLU A 414 12.61 20.11 -1.92
C GLU A 414 12.38 20.77 -0.58
N TYR A 415 12.31 19.97 0.49
CA TYR A 415 12.21 20.49 1.84
C TYR A 415 13.49 20.19 2.62
N ASN A 416 13.95 21.20 3.35
CA ASN A 416 15.02 21.08 4.33
C ASN A 416 14.47 21.51 5.69
N SER A 417 14.42 20.57 6.62
CA SER A 417 13.89 20.78 7.97
C SER A 417 14.55 21.95 8.70
N ALA A 418 13.80 22.58 9.61
CA ALA A 418 14.29 23.73 10.38
C ALA A 418 15.58 23.45 11.17
N ASN A 419 15.79 22.20 11.59
CA ASN A 419 16.99 21.76 12.29
C ASN A 419 18.09 21.21 11.35
N GLY A 420 17.85 21.16 10.04
CA GLY A 420 18.76 20.66 9.01
C GLY A 420 19.04 19.15 9.09
N LYS A 421 18.22 18.37 9.81
CA LYS A 421 18.40 16.91 9.94
C LYS A 421 17.77 16.13 8.79
N ILE A 422 16.69 16.68 8.23
CA ILE A 422 15.95 16.09 7.12
C ILE A 422 16.10 16.97 5.88
N GLU A 423 16.60 16.38 4.80
CA GLU A 423 16.65 16.88 3.42
C GLU A 423 15.96 15.84 2.54
N THR A 424 14.80 16.19 1.99
CA THR A 424 13.95 15.25 1.22
C THR A 424 14.58 14.83 -0.11
N GLY A 425 15.59 15.56 -0.59
CA GLY A 425 15.92 15.61 -2.00
C GLY A 425 14.77 16.20 -2.82
N TYR A 426 14.88 16.10 -4.14
CA TYR A 426 13.78 16.47 -5.03
C TYR A 426 12.68 15.43 -4.97
N PHE A 427 11.45 15.90 -4.77
CA PHE A 427 10.25 15.15 -5.01
C PHE A 427 9.42 15.83 -6.08
N TYR A 428 8.69 15.02 -6.84
CA TYR A 428 8.03 15.43 -8.07
C TYR A 428 6.52 15.37 -7.85
N VAL A 429 5.84 16.43 -8.29
CA VAL A 429 4.40 16.58 -8.12
C VAL A 429 3.82 16.87 -9.50
N THR A 430 2.92 16.01 -9.96
CA THR A 430 2.26 16.12 -11.26
C THR A 430 0.76 16.14 -11.05
N ALA A 431 0.08 17.06 -11.73
CA ALA A 431 -1.37 17.20 -11.70
C ALA A 431 -2.00 17.43 -10.31
N PHE A 432 -1.27 18.05 -9.37
CA PHE A 432 -1.89 18.57 -8.16
C PHE A 432 -2.22 20.06 -8.31
N GLU A 433 -3.39 20.45 -7.85
CA GLU A 433 -3.83 21.84 -7.85
C GLU A 433 -3.38 22.58 -6.58
N GLU A 434 -3.23 21.90 -5.46
CA GLU A 434 -3.00 22.54 -4.16
C GLU A 434 -1.87 21.90 -3.35
N ILE A 435 -1.18 22.75 -2.60
CA ILE A 435 -0.23 22.31 -1.56
C ILE A 435 -0.54 23.02 -0.25
N GLN A 436 -0.59 22.26 0.84
CA GLN A 436 -0.73 22.76 2.19
C GLN A 436 0.59 22.62 2.95
N VAL A 437 0.98 23.69 3.63
CA VAL A 437 2.15 23.72 4.52
C VAL A 437 1.67 23.79 5.97
N GLY A 438 1.96 22.71 6.70
CA GLY A 438 1.66 22.54 8.12
C GLY A 438 0.24 22.07 8.41
N LEU A 439 -0.03 21.92 9.71
CA LEU A 439 -1.28 21.39 10.25
C LEU A 439 -1.91 22.36 11.26
N GLY A 440 -3.23 22.26 11.44
CA GLY A 440 -4.01 23.05 12.41
C GLY A 440 -4.16 24.54 12.05
N ASP A 441 -4.48 25.37 13.05
CA ASP A 441 -4.86 26.79 12.90
C ASP A 441 -3.83 27.70 12.19
N GLY A 442 -2.59 27.24 12.02
CA GLY A 442 -1.53 27.97 11.31
C GLY A 442 -1.23 27.43 9.91
N ALA A 443 -1.90 26.37 9.47
CA ALA A 443 -1.68 25.77 8.16
C ALA A 443 -2.03 26.76 7.05
N ARG A 444 -1.23 26.74 5.97
CA ARG A 444 -1.39 27.63 4.83
C ARG A 444 -1.56 26.80 3.57
N VAL A 445 -2.60 27.08 2.80
CA VAL A 445 -2.86 26.44 1.51
C VAL A 445 -2.39 27.37 0.39
N TYR A 446 -1.77 26.77 -0.63
CA TYR A 446 -1.26 27.44 -1.81
C TYR A 446 -1.82 26.75 -3.05
N ARG A 447 -2.15 27.54 -4.07
CA ARG A 447 -2.43 27.06 -5.43
C ARG A 447 -1.11 26.76 -6.12
N ILE A 448 -1.01 25.60 -6.74
CA ILE A 448 0.08 25.22 -7.62
C ILE A 448 -0.24 25.75 -9.02
N ASP A 449 0.67 26.53 -9.60
CA ASP A 449 0.69 26.87 -11.01
C ASP A 449 1.74 25.97 -11.68
N ASP A 450 1.27 24.82 -12.16
CA ASP A 450 2.08 23.78 -12.79
C ASP A 450 2.49 24.12 -14.24
N VAL A 451 2.00 25.23 -14.78
CA VAL A 451 2.42 25.80 -16.07
C VAL A 451 3.66 26.67 -15.89
N ASN A 452 3.72 27.47 -14.82
CA ASN A 452 4.85 28.35 -14.51
C ASN A 452 5.81 27.78 -13.45
N GLY A 453 5.45 26.65 -12.82
CA GLY A 453 6.21 26.03 -11.74
C GLY A 453 6.30 26.92 -10.50
N THR A 454 5.22 27.63 -10.17
CA THR A 454 5.13 28.54 -9.03
C THR A 454 4.02 28.13 -8.08
N ILE A 455 4.06 28.64 -6.86
CA ILE A 455 2.97 28.48 -5.88
C ILE A 455 2.55 29.84 -5.33
N GLU A 456 1.24 30.03 -5.18
CA GLU A 456 0.66 31.29 -4.71
C GLU A 456 -0.29 31.05 -3.52
N PRO A 457 -0.28 31.91 -2.49
CA PRO A 457 -1.19 31.74 -1.35
C PRO A 457 -2.66 31.72 -1.78
N LEU A 458 -3.42 30.78 -1.23
CA LEU A 458 -4.86 30.66 -1.44
C LEU A 458 -5.61 31.01 -0.14
N PRO A 459 -5.81 32.31 0.16
CA PRO A 459 -6.17 32.78 1.51
C PRO A 459 -7.56 32.38 2.00
N ASN A 460 -8.44 31.90 1.12
CA ASN A 460 -9.79 31.46 1.46
C ASN A 460 -9.94 29.93 1.47
N ALA A 461 -8.89 29.18 1.17
CA ALA A 461 -8.95 27.72 1.24
C ALA A 461 -8.93 27.27 2.70
N THR A 462 -9.76 26.26 3.00
CA THR A 462 -9.81 25.65 4.33
C THR A 462 -8.72 24.59 4.41
N PRO A 463 -7.76 24.68 5.34
CA PRO A 463 -6.77 23.63 5.52
C PRO A 463 -7.41 22.30 5.85
N THR A 464 -6.89 21.22 5.26
CA THR A 464 -7.31 19.86 5.57
C THR A 464 -6.99 19.52 7.00
N THR A 465 -7.97 18.97 7.72
CA THR A 465 -7.78 18.38 9.04
C THR A 465 -7.45 16.91 8.84
N VAL A 466 -6.25 16.51 9.26
CA VAL A 466 -5.75 15.15 9.05
C VAL A 466 -6.29 14.23 10.15
N PRO A 467 -6.95 13.11 9.81
CA PRO A 467 -7.39 12.13 10.81
C PRO A 467 -6.19 11.43 11.46
N ALA A 468 -6.34 11.06 12.74
CA ALA A 468 -5.32 10.25 13.42
C ALA A 468 -5.31 8.84 12.85
N LEU A 469 -4.13 8.24 12.71
CA LEU A 469 -4.05 6.79 12.56
C LEU A 469 -4.73 6.13 13.78
N PRO A 470 -5.79 5.34 13.59
CA PRO A 470 -6.56 4.76 14.66
C PRO A 470 -5.79 3.52 15.14
N GLY A 471 -5.10 3.66 16.27
CA GLY A 471 -4.38 2.53 16.89
C GLY A 471 -5.26 1.30 17.13
N ALA A 472 -6.58 1.50 17.21
CA ALA A 472 -7.59 0.46 17.42
C ALA A 472 -7.68 -0.56 16.26
N PHE A 473 -7.42 -0.15 15.01
CA PHE A 473 -7.36 -1.09 13.89
C PHE A 473 -6.12 -1.98 13.98
N CYS A 474 -5.00 -1.40 14.43
CA CYS A 474 -3.75 -2.11 14.59
C CYS A 474 -3.73 -3.07 15.79
N ASP A 475 -4.33 -2.71 16.92
CA ASP A 475 -4.35 -3.58 18.11
C ASP A 475 -5.48 -4.63 18.08
N GLY A 476 -6.32 -4.63 17.03
CA GLY A 476 -7.43 -5.55 16.85
C GLY A 476 -8.59 -5.32 17.82
N SER A 477 -8.65 -4.16 18.48
CA SER A 477 -9.75 -3.79 19.38
C SER A 477 -10.97 -3.24 18.65
N THR A 478 -10.85 -2.89 17.37
CA THR A 478 -12.00 -2.62 16.49
C THR A 478 -12.72 -3.93 16.18
N SER A 479 -13.81 -4.19 16.90
CA SER A 479 -14.88 -5.04 16.37
C SER A 479 -15.71 -4.20 15.39
N PRO A 480 -16.21 -4.77 14.27
CA PRO A 480 -17.36 -4.20 13.60
C PRO A 480 -18.53 -4.04 14.58
#